data_AF-A0AAV1ND82-F1
#
_entry.id   AF-A0AAV1ND82-F1
#
_cell.length_a   1.000
_cell.length_b   1.000
_cell.length_c   1.000
_cell.angle_alpha   90.00
_cell.angle_beta   90.00
_cell.angle_gamma   90.00
#
_symmetry.space_group_name_H-M   'P 1'
#
loop_
_entity.id
_entity.type
_entity.pdbx_description
1 polymer ?
#
loop_
_entity_poly.entity_id
_entity_poly.type
_entity_poly.pdbx_seq_one_letter_code
_entity_poly.pdbx_strand_id
1 'polypeptide(L)'
;MLATLSRVKSPRWLFPDILLRHILAQEVRRKPLSLLSHSSSPVSDAWRRKVSGGIRDVSTSGTLCAKVRGQSKKRELSEKKLTRHFVDHRRVKLMAGSGGKGVCSFHSEPRKEWGGPDGGNGGDGGSIIIKTNRYIKSLAQVVPVYKGENGQSGGSKNCYGRNGSTTYIEVPLGTVVKEQGKTVVDLSEHGQEYLAVYGGAGGKGNRFFLSNENRAPMTATPGTEGQERSLHLELRTMAHAGLVGFPNAGKSSLLRAISNARPAVAAYPFTTLNPHVGIVMYRDHEQVAVADIPGIIQGAHLNRGLGIAFLRHIERCRVLLFVLDMSTTEPWTQFKHLCYELDQYEPGLSQRPQAIIANKMDLPEARDKLETLKSHVTQKVIPVSALTGRNTEELILHLRELYDGYLQGEGNSGEGKPTRW
;
A
#
# COMPACT_ATOMS: atom_id res chain seq x y z
N MET A 1 2.95 -50.76 -37.68
CA MET A 1 3.16 -51.92 -36.76
C MET A 1 4.65 -52.01 -36.44
N LEU A 2 5.01 -52.22 -35.16
CA LEU A 2 6.25 -52.82 -34.62
C LEU A 2 7.62 -52.36 -35.21
N ALA A 3 8.45 -51.60 -34.49
CA ALA A 3 9.40 -52.02 -33.42
C ALA A 3 10.60 -52.84 -33.96
N THR A 4 11.88 -52.65 -33.60
CA THR A 4 12.56 -52.42 -32.28
C THR A 4 13.94 -51.75 -32.52
N LEU A 5 14.48 -50.87 -31.66
CA LEU A 5 15.38 -51.12 -30.50
C LEU A 5 16.56 -52.08 -30.79
N SER A 6 17.80 -51.90 -30.30
CA SER A 6 18.45 -50.89 -29.43
C SER A 6 19.98 -51.07 -29.45
N ARG A 7 20.79 -50.06 -29.03
CA ARG A 7 22.26 -50.18 -28.91
C ARG A 7 22.80 -49.77 -27.53
N VAL A 8 22.98 -50.78 -26.66
CA VAL A 8 24.22 -51.10 -25.92
C VAL A 8 24.80 -50.13 -24.84
N LYS A 9 25.09 -50.71 -23.66
CA LYS A 9 26.07 -50.38 -22.57
C LYS A 9 25.72 -49.41 -21.40
N SER A 10 25.38 -50.04 -20.27
CA SER A 10 25.72 -49.68 -18.86
C SER A 10 27.17 -50.17 -18.52
N PRO A 11 27.84 -49.88 -17.35
CA PRO A 11 27.30 -50.04 -15.96
C PRO A 11 27.83 -49.12 -14.81
N ARG A 12 27.04 -49.12 -13.71
CA ARG A 12 27.34 -49.18 -12.24
C ARG A 12 28.77 -48.83 -11.74
N TRP A 13 29.00 -48.17 -10.60
CA TRP A 13 28.50 -48.36 -9.21
C TRP A 13 28.73 -47.04 -8.37
N LEU A 14 28.47 -46.82 -7.06
CA LEU A 14 27.91 -47.59 -5.91
C LEU A 14 27.22 -46.61 -4.88
N PHE A 15 27.24 -46.95 -3.57
CA PHE A 15 26.65 -46.31 -2.36
C PHE A 15 27.79 -45.97 -1.32
N PRO A 16 27.57 -45.34 -0.12
CA PRO A 16 26.34 -45.34 0.70
C PRO A 16 25.91 -44.07 1.49
N ASP A 17 24.67 -44.12 1.98
CA ASP A 17 24.14 -43.39 3.15
C ASP A 17 24.90 -43.72 4.45
N ILE A 18 24.69 -42.93 5.53
CA ILE A 18 24.28 -43.38 6.90
C ILE A 18 24.47 -42.27 7.99
N LEU A 19 23.57 -42.24 8.98
CA LEU A 19 23.49 -41.37 10.21
C LEU A 19 23.07 -39.89 10.00
N LEU A 20 22.23 -39.26 10.85
CA LEU A 20 21.63 -39.68 12.13
C LEU A 20 20.27 -38.95 12.37
N ARG A 21 19.24 -39.66 12.85
CA ARG A 21 18.00 -39.10 13.43
C ARG A 21 17.73 -39.76 14.79
N HIS A 22 16.99 -39.06 15.66
CA HIS A 22 16.72 -39.38 17.09
C HIS A 22 17.94 -39.05 17.99
N ILE A 23 17.80 -38.63 19.26
CA ILE A 23 16.89 -39.10 20.32
C ILE A 23 16.37 -37.96 21.23
N LEU A 24 15.15 -38.21 21.75
CA LEU A 24 14.42 -37.72 22.95
C LEU A 24 14.85 -36.48 23.77
N ALA A 25 13.80 -35.83 24.25
CA ALA A 25 13.75 -34.87 25.35
C ALA A 25 14.45 -35.32 26.65
N GLN A 26 14.99 -34.35 27.38
CA GLN A 26 14.83 -34.31 28.85
C GLN A 26 14.66 -32.88 29.37
N GLU A 27 14.15 -32.82 30.60
CA GLU A 27 13.52 -31.67 31.24
C GLU A 27 14.48 -31.01 32.26
N VAL A 28 13.92 -30.16 33.14
CA VAL A 28 14.55 -29.59 34.36
C VAL A 28 15.47 -28.39 34.17
N ARG A 29 14.92 -27.21 34.48
CA ARG A 29 15.39 -26.43 35.66
C ARG A 29 14.34 -25.45 36.17
N ARG A 30 13.60 -25.88 37.20
CA ARG A 30 12.90 -24.97 38.13
C ARG A 30 13.94 -24.15 38.90
N LYS A 31 13.68 -22.86 39.14
CA LYS A 31 14.08 -22.15 40.36
C LYS A 31 12.94 -21.22 40.82
N PRO A 32 12.82 -20.92 42.13
CA PRO A 32 11.56 -20.45 42.72
C PRO A 32 11.57 -18.95 43.10
N LEU A 33 10.41 -18.51 43.59
CA LEU A 33 10.07 -17.14 43.98
C LEU A 33 10.92 -16.55 45.13
N SER A 34 11.14 -15.24 45.05
CA SER A 34 10.87 -14.23 46.09
C SER A 34 10.91 -12.84 45.37
N LEU A 35 10.20 -11.77 45.75
CA LEU A 35 9.68 -11.31 47.04
C LEU A 35 8.30 -10.64 46.91
N LEU A 36 7.51 -10.68 48.01
CA LEU A 36 6.66 -9.63 48.62
C LEU A 36 6.07 -8.54 47.68
N SER A 37 4.77 -8.22 47.68
CA SER A 37 3.95 -7.93 48.86
C SER A 37 2.47 -7.72 48.51
N HIS A 38 1.54 -8.35 49.25
CA HIS A 38 0.17 -7.84 49.41
C HIS A 38 -0.37 -8.19 50.81
N SER A 39 -0.51 -7.15 51.65
CA SER A 39 -1.30 -7.20 52.87
C SER A 39 -2.79 -7.32 52.52
N SER A 40 -3.52 -8.20 53.21
CA SER A 40 -4.96 -8.36 53.00
C SER A 40 -5.71 -8.54 54.32
N SER A 41 -7.00 -8.19 54.26
CA SER A 41 -8.05 -8.49 55.25
C SER A 41 -8.04 -7.67 56.57
N PRO A 42 -9.17 -7.61 57.31
CA PRO A 42 -10.47 -8.23 57.01
C PRO A 42 -11.65 -7.26 56.91
N VAL A 43 -12.71 -7.73 56.23
CA VAL A 43 -14.09 -7.25 56.42
C VAL A 43 -14.73 -8.21 57.42
N SER A 44 -15.45 -7.69 58.42
CA SER A 44 -16.37 -8.47 59.25
C SER A 44 -17.54 -7.60 59.73
N ASP A 45 -18.65 -8.25 60.05
CA ASP A 45 -20.00 -7.73 59.87
C ASP A 45 -20.59 -6.84 60.98
N ALA A 46 -21.70 -6.22 60.59
CA ALA A 46 -22.92 -5.98 61.37
C ALA A 46 -22.84 -5.09 62.63
N TRP A 47 -23.49 -3.91 62.53
CA TRP A 47 -24.30 -3.42 63.65
C TRP A 47 -25.72 -3.05 63.23
N ARG A 48 -26.66 -3.49 64.06
CA ARG A 48 -28.12 -3.46 63.91
C ARG A 48 -28.68 -2.13 64.42
N ARG A 49 -29.60 -1.50 63.68
CA ARG A 49 -30.51 -0.46 64.25
C ARG A 49 -31.94 -0.70 63.81
N LYS A 50 -32.89 -0.37 64.69
CA LYS A 50 -34.33 -0.56 64.51
C LYS A 50 -35.07 0.61 65.19
N VAL A 51 -36.29 0.88 64.71
CA VAL A 51 -37.38 1.66 65.32
C VAL A 51 -37.44 3.17 65.01
N SER A 52 -38.65 3.59 64.60
CA SER A 52 -39.25 4.94 64.49
C SER A 52 -38.51 6.01 63.68
N GLY A 53 -39.17 6.82 62.85
CA GLY A 53 -40.61 7.00 62.63
C GLY A 53 -40.90 8.49 62.50
N GLY A 54 -41.27 8.95 61.29
CA GLY A 54 -41.36 10.38 61.01
C GLY A 54 -41.93 10.66 59.62
N ILE A 55 -42.94 11.52 59.63
CA ILE A 55 -43.77 12.04 58.54
C ILE A 55 -42.98 12.50 57.30
N ARG A 56 -43.63 12.39 56.13
CA ARG A 56 -43.14 12.95 54.86
C ARG A 56 -43.37 14.46 54.83
N ASP A 57 -42.33 15.22 54.47
CA ASP A 57 -42.50 16.55 53.90
C ASP A 57 -41.92 16.60 52.49
N VAL A 58 -42.68 17.19 51.57
CA VAL A 58 -42.34 17.32 50.16
C VAL A 58 -41.60 18.63 49.97
N SER A 59 -40.31 18.57 49.61
CA SER A 59 -39.54 19.74 49.20
C SER A 59 -39.06 19.58 47.76
N THR A 60 -39.43 20.55 46.93
CA THR A 60 -39.23 20.56 45.48
C THR A 60 -37.89 21.16 45.07
N SER A 61 -36.94 20.32 44.67
CA SER A 61 -35.87 20.72 43.74
C SER A 61 -35.44 19.53 42.88
N GLY A 62 -36.15 19.29 41.78
CA GLY A 62 -35.86 18.20 40.85
C GLY A 62 -34.62 18.50 40.00
N THR A 63 -33.44 18.05 40.44
CA THR A 63 -32.25 18.01 39.57
C THR A 63 -32.28 16.75 38.72
N LEU A 64 -32.42 16.90 37.41
CA LEU A 64 -32.36 15.81 36.44
C LEU A 64 -30.97 15.17 36.44
N CYS A 65 -30.77 14.08 37.20
CA CYS A 65 -29.62 13.20 37.05
C CYS A 65 -29.70 12.40 35.74
N ALA A 66 -29.47 13.08 34.63
CA ALA A 66 -29.16 12.44 33.35
C ALA A 66 -27.91 11.58 33.53
N LYS A 67 -28.08 10.26 33.44
CA LYS A 67 -27.00 9.28 33.62
C LYS A 67 -26.03 9.39 32.45
N VAL A 68 -25.02 10.26 32.58
CA VAL A 68 -23.98 10.49 31.57
C VAL A 68 -23.32 9.16 31.25
N ARG A 69 -23.64 8.60 30.08
CA ARG A 69 -22.93 7.45 29.52
C ARG A 69 -21.50 7.92 29.26
N GLY A 70 -20.58 7.56 30.15
CA GLY A 70 -19.17 7.90 30.02
C GLY A 70 -18.68 7.52 28.63
N GLN A 71 -18.26 8.53 27.86
CA GLN A 71 -17.70 8.29 26.53
C GLN A 71 -16.50 7.37 26.70
N SER A 72 -16.50 6.24 25.98
CA SER A 72 -15.36 5.34 25.95
C SER A 72 -14.16 6.14 25.45
N LYS A 73 -13.18 6.38 26.33
CA LYS A 73 -11.98 7.17 25.99
C LYS A 73 -11.34 6.53 24.76
N LYS A 74 -11.40 7.22 23.61
CA LYS A 74 -10.59 6.86 22.45
C LYS A 74 -9.15 6.79 22.94
N ARG A 75 -8.55 5.60 22.89
CA ARG A 75 -7.11 5.46 23.14
C ARG A 75 -6.40 6.36 22.15
N GLU A 76 -5.73 7.39 22.65
CA GLU A 76 -4.86 8.23 21.84
C GLU A 76 -3.86 7.31 21.13
N LEU A 77 -3.89 7.35 19.80
CA LEU A 77 -3.00 6.54 18.98
C LEU A 77 -1.62 7.14 19.14
N SER A 78 -0.70 6.40 19.76
CA SER A 78 0.67 6.85 19.98
C SER A 78 1.28 7.36 18.68
N GLU A 79 1.99 8.49 18.74
CA GLU A 79 2.53 9.22 17.57
C GLU A 79 3.38 8.32 16.64
N LYS A 80 4.00 7.28 17.20
CA LYS A 80 4.67 6.19 16.46
C LYS A 80 3.81 5.48 15.41
N LYS A 81 2.48 5.65 15.43
CA LYS A 81 1.56 5.08 14.43
C LYS A 81 1.33 6.02 13.23
N LEU A 82 1.72 7.29 13.32
CA LEU A 82 1.60 8.31 12.28
C LEU A 82 2.85 8.39 11.39
N THR A 83 4.03 8.00 11.88
CA THR A 83 5.24 7.84 11.07
C THR A 83 5.21 6.55 10.25
N ARG A 84 4.26 6.45 9.32
CA ARG A 84 4.27 5.41 8.29
C ARG A 84 5.39 5.71 7.30
N HIS A 85 6.52 5.00 7.44
CA HIS A 85 7.59 5.01 6.45
C HIS A 85 7.04 4.67 5.06
N PHE A 86 7.64 5.25 4.02
CA PHE A 86 7.36 4.87 2.64
C PHE A 86 7.68 3.38 2.44
N VAL A 87 6.66 2.62 2.06
CA VAL A 87 6.76 1.20 1.69
C VAL A 87 6.43 1.08 0.20
N ASP A 88 7.35 0.47 -0.54
CA ASP A 88 7.35 0.24 -1.98
C ASP A 88 6.94 -1.21 -2.34
N HIS A 89 7.16 -2.17 -1.44
CA HIS A 89 6.78 -3.57 -1.62
C HIS A 89 5.95 -4.09 -0.45
N ARG A 90 4.88 -4.87 -0.73
CA ARG A 90 4.08 -5.49 0.34
C ARG A 90 3.41 -6.78 -0.09
N ARG A 91 3.57 -7.82 0.73
CA ARG A 91 2.81 -9.06 0.60
C ARG A 91 1.45 -8.91 1.28
N VAL A 92 0.39 -9.32 0.60
CA VAL A 92 -0.99 -9.33 1.09
C VAL A 92 -1.61 -10.72 0.94
N LYS A 93 -2.25 -11.23 2.00
CA LYS A 93 -3.16 -12.37 1.88
C LYS A 93 -4.58 -11.84 1.71
N LEU A 94 -5.23 -12.23 0.62
CA LEU A 94 -6.62 -11.92 0.32
C LEU A 94 -7.47 -13.16 0.58
N MET A 95 -8.57 -12.99 1.31
CA MET A 95 -9.58 -14.03 1.55
C MET A 95 -10.94 -13.43 1.20
N ALA A 96 -11.53 -13.79 0.06
CA ALA A 96 -12.87 -13.30 -0.27
C ALA A 96 -13.92 -13.86 0.69
N GLY A 97 -15.09 -13.22 0.76
CA GLY A 97 -16.20 -13.73 1.56
C GLY A 97 -16.73 -15.06 1.00
N SER A 98 -17.12 -15.97 1.87
CA SER A 98 -17.83 -17.19 1.50
C SER A 98 -19.30 -16.90 1.21
N GLY A 99 -19.91 -17.68 0.31
CA GLY A 99 -21.34 -17.60 0.02
C GLY A 99 -22.18 -18.09 1.20
N GLY A 100 -23.35 -17.47 1.39
CA GLY A 100 -24.33 -17.91 2.38
C GLY A 100 -24.94 -19.27 2.02
N LYS A 101 -25.40 -20.02 3.02
CA LYS A 101 -26.05 -21.32 2.77
C LYS A 101 -27.48 -21.14 2.28
N GLY A 102 -27.88 -21.95 1.30
CA GLY A 102 -29.30 -22.12 0.98
C GLY A 102 -30.01 -22.84 2.11
N VAL A 103 -31.26 -22.48 2.39
CA VAL A 103 -32.07 -23.13 3.44
C VAL A 103 -33.04 -24.12 2.81
N CYS A 104 -33.23 -25.26 3.48
CA CYS A 104 -34.36 -26.13 3.26
C CYS A 104 -35.46 -25.77 4.26
N SER A 105 -36.59 -25.26 3.77
CA SER A 105 -37.74 -24.88 4.59
C SER A 105 -39.02 -25.18 3.83
N PHE A 106 -40.11 -25.39 4.56
CA PHE A 106 -41.44 -25.56 4.01
C PHE A 106 -42.38 -24.54 4.64
N HIS A 107 -43.23 -23.93 3.82
CA HIS A 107 -44.22 -22.97 4.28
C HIS A 107 -45.24 -23.67 5.17
N SER A 108 -45.63 -23.04 6.27
CA SER A 108 -46.59 -23.57 7.23
C SER A 108 -47.63 -22.50 7.55
N GLU A 109 -48.90 -22.85 7.34
CA GLU A 109 -50.06 -22.01 7.64
C GLU A 109 -51.00 -22.79 8.59
N PRO A 110 -51.68 -22.12 9.54
CA PRO A 110 -52.71 -22.78 10.34
C PRO A 110 -53.75 -23.47 9.44
N ARG A 111 -53.99 -24.77 9.68
CA ARG A 111 -54.85 -25.67 8.88
C ARG A 111 -54.32 -26.06 7.49
N LYS A 112 -53.04 -25.84 7.18
CA LYS A 112 -52.40 -26.33 5.95
C LYS A 112 -51.07 -27.00 6.30
N GLU A 113 -51.10 -28.33 6.36
CA GLU A 113 -49.94 -29.15 6.76
C GLU A 113 -48.79 -29.09 5.75
N TRP A 114 -49.09 -28.87 4.46
CA TRP A 114 -48.12 -28.89 3.38
C TRP A 114 -48.18 -27.60 2.54
N GLY A 115 -47.44 -26.57 2.94
CA GLY A 115 -47.42 -25.28 2.24
C GLY A 115 -46.51 -25.20 1.01
N GLY A 116 -45.74 -26.26 0.71
CA GLY A 116 -44.71 -26.28 -0.35
C GLY A 116 -43.35 -25.70 0.10
N PRO A 117 -42.29 -25.86 -0.70
CA PRO A 117 -40.94 -25.40 -0.33
C PRO A 117 -40.82 -23.87 -0.34
N ASP A 118 -40.29 -23.30 0.73
CA ASP A 118 -40.13 -21.85 0.92
C ASP A 118 -38.73 -21.41 1.38
N GLY A 119 -37.75 -22.32 1.34
CA GLY A 119 -36.36 -22.02 1.68
C GLY A 119 -35.70 -21.14 0.62
N GLY A 120 -35.23 -19.97 1.04
CA GLY A 120 -34.49 -19.03 0.20
C GLY A 120 -33.04 -19.44 -0.05
N ASN A 121 -32.47 -18.88 -1.12
CA ASN A 121 -31.03 -18.97 -1.42
C ASN A 121 -30.22 -18.11 -0.44
N GLY A 122 -28.99 -18.52 -0.15
CA GLY A 122 -28.00 -17.66 0.48
C GLY A 122 -27.51 -16.57 -0.47
N GLY A 123 -27.03 -15.46 0.08
CA GLY A 123 -26.40 -14.38 -0.66
C GLY A 123 -24.96 -14.72 -1.06
N ASP A 124 -24.45 -14.03 -2.07
CA ASP A 124 -23.06 -14.17 -2.51
C ASP A 124 -22.08 -13.52 -1.53
N GLY A 125 -20.85 -14.05 -1.46
CA GLY A 125 -19.76 -13.48 -0.67
C GLY A 125 -19.17 -12.22 -1.30
N GLY A 126 -18.65 -11.32 -0.47
CA GLY A 126 -17.98 -10.10 -0.90
C GLY A 126 -16.64 -10.38 -1.57
N SER A 127 -16.52 -9.96 -2.83
CA SER A 127 -15.26 -9.97 -3.59
C SER A 127 -14.26 -8.91 -3.06
N ILE A 128 -12.98 -9.06 -3.41
CA ILE A 128 -11.95 -8.07 -3.08
C ILE A 128 -11.37 -7.50 -4.38
N ILE A 129 -11.46 -6.18 -4.52
CA ILE A 129 -10.98 -5.42 -5.69
C ILE A 129 -9.81 -4.55 -5.26
N ILE A 130 -8.71 -4.58 -6.00
CA ILE A 130 -7.61 -3.64 -5.88
C ILE A 130 -7.93 -2.46 -6.81
N LYS A 131 -7.92 -1.23 -6.29
CA LYS A 131 -8.26 -0.01 -7.04
C LYS A 131 -7.11 0.99 -6.96
N THR A 132 -6.72 1.57 -8.08
CA THR A 132 -5.72 2.65 -8.06
C THR A 132 -6.32 3.98 -7.60
N ASN A 133 -5.56 4.70 -6.79
CA ASN A 133 -5.89 6.06 -6.39
C ASN A 133 -4.66 6.97 -6.59
N ARG A 134 -4.88 8.16 -7.14
CA ARG A 134 -3.82 9.14 -7.44
C ARG A 134 -3.30 9.84 -6.19
N TYR A 135 -4.13 9.95 -5.15
CA TYR A 135 -3.79 10.59 -3.88
C TYR A 135 -2.95 9.69 -2.97
N ILE A 136 -2.93 8.38 -3.24
CA ILE A 136 -2.14 7.41 -2.48
C ILE A 136 -0.78 7.26 -3.13
N LYS A 137 0.27 7.41 -2.32
CA LYS A 137 1.66 7.49 -2.77
C LYS A 137 2.52 6.30 -2.32
N SER A 138 2.00 5.43 -1.46
CA SER A 138 2.76 4.31 -0.87
C SER A 138 1.86 3.16 -0.43
N LEU A 139 2.39 1.93 -0.46
CA LEU A 139 1.75 0.71 0.06
C LEU A 139 1.78 0.62 1.62
N ALA A 140 2.26 1.65 2.31
CA ALA A 140 2.34 1.70 3.77
C ALA A 140 0.96 1.57 4.46
N GLN A 141 -0.11 2.01 3.79
CA GLN A 141 -1.49 1.89 4.27
C GLN A 141 -2.10 0.49 4.12
N VAL A 142 -1.59 -0.32 3.19
CA VAL A 142 -2.19 -1.61 2.81
C VAL A 142 -1.99 -2.61 3.95
N VAL A 143 -3.06 -3.26 4.41
CA VAL A 143 -3.00 -4.22 5.52
C VAL A 143 -2.47 -5.58 5.02
N PRO A 144 -1.65 -6.35 5.79
CA PRO A 144 -1.13 -7.63 5.31
C PRO A 144 -2.19 -8.73 5.06
N VAL A 145 -3.39 -8.59 5.62
CA VAL A 145 -4.49 -9.54 5.47
C VAL A 145 -5.79 -8.77 5.26
N TYR A 146 -6.53 -9.11 4.21
CA TYR A 146 -7.89 -8.64 3.95
C TYR A 146 -8.86 -9.81 3.93
N LYS A 147 -10.04 -9.61 4.54
CA LYS A 147 -11.14 -10.57 4.56
C LYS A 147 -12.39 -9.87 4.01
N GLY A 148 -13.02 -10.44 2.99
CA GLY A 148 -14.32 -9.99 2.48
C GLY A 148 -15.45 -10.32 3.45
N GLU A 149 -16.59 -9.64 3.31
CA GLU A 149 -17.81 -9.94 4.07
C GLU A 149 -18.47 -11.22 3.52
N ASN A 150 -18.86 -12.15 4.40
CA ASN A 150 -19.57 -13.36 3.97
C ASN A 150 -21.01 -13.05 3.56
N GLY A 151 -21.53 -13.77 2.57
CA GLY A 151 -22.94 -13.75 2.24
C GLY A 151 -23.80 -14.32 3.38
N GLN A 152 -24.96 -13.73 3.63
CA GLN A 152 -25.89 -14.25 4.65
C GLN A 152 -26.60 -15.51 4.13
N SER A 153 -26.91 -16.45 5.02
CA SER A 153 -27.77 -17.59 4.68
C SER A 153 -29.16 -17.13 4.23
N GLY A 154 -29.84 -17.96 3.45
CA GLY A 154 -31.27 -17.78 3.20
C GLY A 154 -32.10 -17.98 4.46
N GLY A 155 -33.41 -17.76 4.35
CA GLY A 155 -34.39 -18.01 5.40
C GLY A 155 -35.66 -18.69 4.87
N SER A 156 -36.58 -18.97 5.78
CA SER A 156 -37.97 -19.35 5.45
C SER A 156 -38.70 -18.21 4.73
N LYS A 157 -39.93 -18.47 4.25
CA LYS A 157 -40.82 -17.51 3.61
C LYS A 157 -40.23 -16.87 2.34
N ASN A 158 -39.37 -17.61 1.64
CA ASN A 158 -38.65 -17.20 0.44
C ASN A 158 -37.67 -16.03 0.69
N CYS A 159 -37.20 -15.87 1.93
CA CYS A 159 -36.24 -14.84 2.28
C CYS A 159 -34.84 -15.18 1.72
N TYR A 160 -34.37 -14.40 0.76
CA TYR A 160 -33.02 -14.51 0.23
C TYR A 160 -32.00 -13.87 1.18
N GLY A 161 -30.84 -14.51 1.32
CA GLY A 161 -29.73 -13.96 2.08
C GLY A 161 -29.13 -12.74 1.40
N ARG A 162 -28.72 -11.74 2.20
CA ARG A 162 -28.03 -10.55 1.72
C ARG A 162 -26.62 -10.88 1.22
N ASN A 163 -26.22 -10.31 0.09
CA ASN A 163 -24.86 -10.38 -0.43
C ASN A 163 -23.88 -9.61 0.45
N GLY A 164 -22.66 -10.13 0.62
CA GLY A 164 -21.58 -9.46 1.32
C GLY A 164 -21.03 -8.26 0.53
N SER A 165 -20.61 -7.22 1.24
CA SER A 165 -20.04 -6.02 0.61
C SER A 165 -18.66 -6.28 -0.02
N THR A 166 -18.46 -5.70 -1.20
CA THR A 166 -17.15 -5.70 -1.90
C THR A 166 -16.12 -4.90 -1.10
N THR A 167 -14.96 -5.49 -0.86
CA THR A 167 -13.85 -4.81 -0.17
C THR A 167 -12.91 -4.19 -1.20
N TYR A 168 -12.68 -2.88 -1.11
CA TYR A 168 -11.73 -2.16 -1.96
C TYR A 168 -10.38 -1.99 -1.25
N ILE A 169 -9.30 -2.31 -1.96
CA ILE A 169 -7.92 -2.07 -1.53
C ILE A 169 -7.35 -0.95 -2.38
N GLU A 170 -7.23 0.24 -1.82
CA GLU A 170 -6.67 1.38 -2.55
C GLU A 170 -5.13 1.32 -2.58
N VAL A 171 -4.57 1.40 -3.78
CA VAL A 171 -3.12 1.31 -4.07
C VAL A 171 -2.64 2.51 -4.89
N PRO A 172 -1.34 2.89 -4.78
CA PRO A 172 -0.75 3.94 -5.60
C PRO A 172 -0.73 3.60 -7.09
N LEU A 173 -0.66 4.63 -7.94
CA LEU A 173 -0.46 4.49 -9.39
C LEU A 173 0.89 3.82 -9.71
N GLY A 174 0.90 2.92 -10.69
CA GLY A 174 2.05 2.09 -11.04
C GLY A 174 2.28 0.93 -10.07
N THR A 175 1.23 0.42 -9.41
CA THR A 175 1.36 -0.80 -8.58
C THR A 175 1.31 -2.04 -9.45
N VAL A 176 2.42 -2.76 -9.51
CA VAL A 176 2.52 -4.08 -10.14
C VAL A 176 2.02 -5.13 -9.14
N VAL A 177 1.03 -5.91 -9.55
CA VAL A 177 0.51 -7.03 -8.78
C VAL A 177 1.16 -8.32 -9.27
N LYS A 178 1.90 -9.00 -8.39
CA LYS A 178 2.54 -10.28 -8.66
C LYS A 178 1.93 -11.42 -7.85
N GLU A 179 1.86 -12.59 -8.44
CA GLU A 179 1.49 -13.85 -7.79
C GLU A 179 2.60 -14.86 -8.02
N GLN A 180 3.17 -15.42 -6.95
CA GLN A 180 4.28 -16.38 -7.01
C GLN A 180 5.48 -15.91 -7.87
N GLY A 181 5.76 -14.60 -7.89
CA GLY A 181 6.84 -13.99 -8.67
C GLY A 181 6.50 -13.65 -10.13
N LYS A 182 5.35 -14.10 -10.66
CA LYS A 182 4.85 -13.71 -11.98
C LYS A 182 4.00 -12.45 -11.87
N THR A 183 4.20 -11.48 -12.76
CA THR A 183 3.31 -10.30 -12.87
C THR A 183 1.96 -10.74 -13.42
N VAL A 184 0.88 -10.38 -12.71
CA VAL A 184 -0.50 -10.69 -13.09
C VAL A 184 -1.17 -9.48 -13.74
N VAL A 185 -0.96 -8.29 -13.18
CA VAL A 185 -1.45 -7.02 -13.74
C VAL A 185 -0.49 -5.89 -13.35
N ASP A 186 -0.39 -4.87 -14.19
CA ASP A 186 0.17 -3.57 -13.83
C ASP A 186 -0.96 -2.53 -13.81
N LEU A 187 -0.95 -1.69 -12.77
CA LEU A 187 -2.03 -0.76 -12.47
C LEU A 187 -1.54 0.67 -12.67
N SER A 188 -1.48 1.09 -13.92
CA SER A 188 -0.91 2.38 -14.36
C SER A 188 -1.90 3.55 -14.32
N GLU A 189 -3.17 3.31 -14.60
CA GLU A 189 -4.18 4.36 -14.78
C GLU A 189 -4.91 4.67 -13.46
N HIS A 190 -5.52 5.86 -13.35
CA HIS A 190 -6.28 6.25 -12.16
C HIS A 190 -7.70 5.69 -12.14
N GLY A 191 -8.11 5.10 -11.01
CA GLY A 191 -9.42 4.47 -10.88
C GLY A 191 -9.51 3.09 -11.54
N GLN A 192 -8.41 2.60 -12.10
CA GLN A 192 -8.28 1.24 -12.64
C GLN A 192 -8.55 0.22 -11.53
N GLU A 193 -9.50 -0.68 -11.79
CA GLU A 193 -9.94 -1.71 -10.86
C GLU A 193 -9.49 -3.09 -11.33
N TYR A 194 -8.94 -3.89 -10.42
CA TYR A 194 -8.55 -5.26 -10.64
C TYR A 194 -9.20 -6.18 -9.60
N LEU A 195 -10.05 -7.08 -10.07
CA LEU A 195 -10.73 -8.08 -9.24
C LEU A 195 -9.72 -9.17 -8.84
N ALA A 196 -9.19 -9.04 -7.63
CA ALA A 196 -8.08 -9.85 -7.14
C ALA A 196 -8.52 -11.23 -6.63
N VAL A 197 -9.66 -11.29 -5.94
CA VAL A 197 -10.32 -12.55 -5.54
C VAL A 197 -11.83 -12.43 -5.62
N TYR A 198 -12.46 -13.48 -6.14
CA TYR A 198 -13.91 -13.62 -6.25
C TYR A 198 -14.51 -14.14 -4.94
N GLY A 199 -15.62 -13.53 -4.50
CA GLY A 199 -16.47 -14.08 -3.45
C GLY A 199 -17.11 -15.41 -3.83
N GLY A 200 -17.45 -16.20 -2.82
CA GLY A 200 -18.13 -17.48 -3.01
C GLY A 200 -19.60 -17.30 -3.40
N ALA A 201 -20.11 -18.17 -4.27
CA ALA A 201 -21.50 -18.11 -4.73
C ALA A 201 -22.48 -18.56 -3.63
N GLY A 202 -23.62 -17.88 -3.54
CA GLY A 202 -24.70 -18.20 -2.62
C GLY A 202 -25.36 -19.54 -2.91
N GLY A 203 -25.48 -20.36 -1.86
CA GLY A 203 -26.09 -21.69 -1.90
C GLY A 203 -27.58 -21.63 -2.24
N LYS A 204 -28.09 -22.63 -2.94
CA LYS A 204 -29.48 -22.66 -3.41
C LYS A 204 -30.38 -23.29 -2.36
N GLY A 205 -31.46 -22.59 -2.02
CA GLY A 205 -32.49 -23.10 -1.12
C GLY A 205 -33.35 -24.16 -1.79
N ASN A 206 -34.14 -24.92 -1.02
CA ASN A 206 -34.89 -26.04 -1.57
C ASN A 206 -35.91 -25.64 -2.65
N ARG A 207 -36.48 -24.43 -2.57
CA ARG A 207 -37.36 -23.88 -3.61
C ARG A 207 -36.70 -23.77 -4.99
N PHE A 208 -35.38 -23.67 -5.08
CA PHE A 208 -34.67 -23.67 -6.37
C PHE A 208 -34.72 -25.04 -7.08
N PHE A 209 -34.84 -26.13 -6.32
CA PHE A 209 -34.90 -27.50 -6.83
C PHE A 209 -36.34 -28.01 -7.08
N LEU A 210 -37.33 -27.10 -7.04
CA LEU A 210 -38.73 -27.42 -7.32
C LEU A 210 -38.90 -27.78 -8.80
N SER A 211 -39.32 -29.02 -9.09
CA SER A 211 -39.62 -29.48 -10.45
C SER A 211 -41.05 -30.03 -10.56
N ASN A 212 -41.45 -30.47 -11.76
CA ASN A 212 -42.73 -31.15 -11.93
C ASN A 212 -42.74 -32.56 -11.31
N GLU A 213 -41.58 -33.21 -11.30
CA GLU A 213 -41.35 -34.55 -10.76
C GLU A 213 -41.16 -34.52 -9.23
N ASN A 214 -40.49 -33.49 -8.70
CA ASN A 214 -40.27 -33.29 -7.28
C ASN A 214 -40.90 -31.97 -6.80
N ARG A 215 -42.11 -32.08 -6.24
CA ARG A 215 -42.88 -30.96 -5.68
C ARG A 215 -42.47 -30.56 -4.26
N ALA A 216 -41.72 -31.41 -3.54
CA ALA A 216 -41.30 -31.18 -2.17
C ALA A 216 -39.80 -31.49 -1.97
N PRO A 217 -38.90 -30.78 -2.70
CA PRO A 217 -37.46 -30.96 -2.55
C PRO A 217 -37.01 -30.71 -1.10
N MET A 218 -36.26 -31.64 -0.54
CA MET A 218 -35.58 -31.50 0.75
C MET A 218 -34.09 -31.14 0.60
N THR A 219 -33.61 -31.00 -0.63
CA THR A 219 -32.22 -30.67 -0.95
C THR A 219 -32.01 -29.15 -0.91
N ALA A 220 -30.97 -28.69 -0.21
CA ALA A 220 -30.43 -27.34 -0.33
C ALA A 220 -28.91 -27.42 -0.44
N THR A 221 -28.28 -26.52 -1.18
CA THR A 221 -26.81 -26.50 -1.32
C THR A 221 -26.16 -25.50 -0.36
N PRO A 222 -24.99 -25.83 0.21
CA PRO A 222 -24.17 -24.84 0.90
C PRO A 222 -23.68 -23.78 -0.10
N GLY A 223 -23.36 -22.58 0.40
CA GLY A 223 -22.60 -21.61 -0.40
C GLY A 223 -21.17 -22.09 -0.62
N THR A 224 -20.54 -21.65 -1.71
CA THR A 224 -19.14 -21.98 -1.96
C THR A 224 -18.22 -21.13 -1.09
N GLU A 225 -17.02 -21.62 -0.82
CA GLU A 225 -15.98 -20.79 -0.19
C GLU A 225 -15.51 -19.70 -1.15
N GLY A 226 -15.08 -18.56 -0.59
CA GLY A 226 -14.46 -17.48 -1.35
C GLY A 226 -13.04 -17.83 -1.78
N GLN A 227 -12.54 -17.23 -2.86
CA GLN A 227 -11.16 -17.45 -3.28
C GLN A 227 -10.16 -16.87 -2.27
N GLU A 228 -9.12 -17.63 -1.94
CA GLU A 228 -7.94 -17.14 -1.25
C GLU A 228 -6.75 -16.99 -2.21
N ARG A 229 -6.04 -15.87 -2.14
CA ARG A 229 -4.77 -15.65 -2.86
C ARG A 229 -3.74 -14.92 -2.01
N SER A 230 -2.47 -15.11 -2.35
CA SER A 230 -1.34 -14.40 -1.73
C SER A 230 -0.60 -13.60 -2.78
N LEU A 231 -0.85 -12.29 -2.80
CA LEU A 231 -0.29 -11.38 -3.79
C LEU A 231 0.88 -10.59 -3.21
N HIS A 232 1.79 -10.21 -4.09
CA HIS A 232 2.91 -9.32 -3.82
C HIS A 232 2.68 -8.05 -4.62
N LEU A 233 2.43 -6.94 -3.92
CA LEU A 233 2.28 -5.62 -4.50
C LEU A 233 3.65 -4.95 -4.51
N GLU A 234 4.09 -4.46 -5.67
CA GLU A 234 5.34 -3.74 -5.85
C GLU A 234 5.07 -2.44 -6.61
N LEU A 235 5.52 -1.31 -6.07
CA LEU A 235 5.39 -0.01 -6.73
C LEU A 235 6.50 0.15 -7.79
N ARG A 236 6.10 0.39 -9.04
CA ARG A 236 7.02 0.52 -10.19
C ARG A 236 7.77 1.86 -10.20
N THR A 237 7.28 2.86 -9.46
CA THR A 237 7.86 4.20 -9.32
C THR A 237 8.77 4.29 -8.09
N MET A 238 10.04 4.68 -8.29
CA MET A 238 11.02 4.75 -7.20
C MET A 238 10.92 6.06 -6.40
N ALA A 239 10.55 7.15 -7.06
CA ALA A 239 10.36 8.48 -6.48
C ALA A 239 9.46 9.32 -7.40
N HIS A 240 8.88 10.37 -6.85
CA HIS A 240 8.10 11.33 -7.63
C HIS A 240 9.00 12.31 -8.37
N ALA A 241 10.11 12.71 -7.74
CA ALA A 241 11.11 13.59 -8.32
C ALA A 241 12.51 12.98 -8.26
N GLY A 242 13.33 13.28 -9.28
CA GLY A 242 14.71 12.82 -9.37
C GLY A 242 15.70 13.98 -9.40
N LEU A 243 16.72 13.95 -8.52
CA LEU A 243 17.86 14.87 -8.58
C LEU A 243 18.81 14.39 -9.68
N VAL A 244 18.97 15.21 -10.72
CA VAL A 244 19.82 14.94 -11.90
C VAL A 244 20.98 15.94 -11.91
N GLY A 245 22.18 15.50 -12.30
CA GLY A 245 23.34 16.39 -12.38
C GLY A 245 24.66 15.64 -12.37
N PHE A 246 25.76 16.34 -12.60
CA PHE A 246 27.11 15.76 -12.59
C PHE A 246 27.51 15.16 -11.22
N PRO A 247 28.53 14.29 -11.18
CA PRO A 247 29.23 13.95 -9.94
C PRO A 247 29.64 15.23 -9.19
N ASN A 248 29.71 15.16 -7.86
CA ASN A 248 30.12 16.27 -6.97
C ASN A 248 29.29 17.58 -7.00
N ALA A 249 28.22 17.66 -7.80
CA ALA A 249 27.25 18.77 -7.78
C ALA A 249 26.45 18.88 -6.45
N GLY A 250 26.69 17.98 -5.48
CA GLY A 250 26.11 18.04 -4.14
C GLY A 250 24.72 17.42 -3.99
N LYS A 251 24.24 16.63 -4.96
CA LYS A 251 22.91 15.99 -4.97
C LYS A 251 22.57 15.24 -3.67
N SER A 252 23.44 14.33 -3.22
CA SER A 252 23.23 13.56 -1.98
C SER A 252 23.20 14.42 -0.72
N SER A 253 23.94 15.54 -0.72
CA SER A 253 23.90 16.52 0.38
C SER A 253 22.61 17.32 0.36
N LEU A 254 22.16 17.74 -0.83
CA LEU A 254 20.89 18.43 -1.03
C LEU A 254 19.71 17.54 -0.63
N LEU A 255 19.71 16.25 -1.01
CA LEU A 255 18.69 15.29 -0.59
C LEU A 255 18.60 15.17 0.94
N ARG A 256 19.75 15.16 1.63
CA ARG A 256 19.80 15.15 3.11
C ARG A 256 19.30 16.46 3.72
N ALA A 257 19.48 17.59 3.04
CA ALA A 257 19.03 18.90 3.52
C ALA A 257 17.50 19.11 3.36
N ILE A 258 16.88 18.54 2.32
CA ILE A 258 15.42 18.65 2.07
C ILE A 258 14.59 17.51 2.67
N SER A 259 15.22 16.39 3.03
CA SER A 259 14.52 15.21 3.56
C SER A 259 14.41 15.25 5.09
N ASN A 260 13.18 15.23 5.62
CA ASN A 260 12.94 15.26 7.06
C ASN A 260 13.42 13.99 7.78
N ALA A 261 13.68 12.91 7.04
CA ALA A 261 14.29 11.69 7.52
C ALA A 261 15.68 11.48 6.86
N ARG A 262 16.57 10.72 7.53
CA ARG A 262 17.81 10.25 6.88
C ARG A 262 17.44 9.47 5.60
N PRO A 263 17.95 9.84 4.41
CA PRO A 263 17.63 9.14 3.17
C PRO A 263 17.94 7.65 3.28
N ALA A 264 16.98 6.81 2.89
CA ALA A 264 17.13 5.37 2.90
C ALA A 264 17.83 4.90 1.63
N VAL A 265 18.67 3.87 1.76
CA VAL A 265 19.25 3.16 0.62
C VAL A 265 18.20 2.18 0.11
N ALA A 266 17.67 2.41 -1.08
CA ALA A 266 16.61 1.58 -1.66
C ALA A 266 17.23 0.57 -2.65
N ALA A 267 17.11 -0.73 -2.33
CA ALA A 267 17.67 -1.81 -3.14
C ALA A 267 16.61 -2.35 -4.10
N TYR A 268 16.68 -1.95 -5.36
CA TYR A 268 15.71 -2.36 -6.38
C TYR A 268 16.24 -3.56 -7.19
N PRO A 269 15.37 -4.47 -7.68
CA PRO A 269 15.81 -5.71 -8.37
C PRO A 269 16.60 -5.50 -9.68
N PHE A 270 16.72 -4.26 -10.15
CA PHE A 270 17.33 -3.89 -11.43
C PHE A 270 18.40 -2.79 -11.30
N THR A 271 18.73 -2.37 -10.07
CA THR A 271 19.81 -1.40 -9.80
C THR A 271 21.11 -2.10 -9.45
N THR A 272 22.21 -1.81 -10.16
CA THR A 272 23.57 -2.18 -9.71
C THR A 272 24.11 -1.26 -8.61
N LEU A 273 23.54 -0.06 -8.48
CA LEU A 273 23.79 0.88 -7.40
C LEU A 273 22.47 1.38 -6.83
N ASN A 274 22.27 1.15 -5.55
CA ASN A 274 21.06 1.53 -4.82
C ASN A 274 20.96 3.08 -4.74
N PRO A 275 19.95 3.72 -5.35
CA PRO A 275 19.75 5.16 -5.19
C PRO A 275 19.34 5.48 -3.75
N HIS A 276 19.67 6.69 -3.30
CA HIS A 276 19.18 7.19 -2.02
C HIS A 276 17.81 7.83 -2.23
N VAL A 277 16.81 7.44 -1.43
CA VAL A 277 15.47 8.03 -1.47
C VAL A 277 15.23 8.79 -0.17
N GLY A 278 14.95 10.09 -0.29
CA GLY A 278 14.54 10.97 0.79
C GLY A 278 13.03 11.22 0.73
N ILE A 279 12.43 11.57 1.87
CA ILE A 279 11.01 11.94 1.97
C ILE A 279 10.94 13.40 2.40
N VAL A 280 10.48 14.25 1.49
CA VAL A 280 10.09 15.63 1.80
C VAL A 280 8.68 15.58 2.37
N MET A 281 8.47 16.11 3.58
CA MET A 281 7.15 16.22 4.20
C MET A 281 6.73 17.69 4.25
N TYR A 282 5.50 17.95 3.84
CA TYR A 282 4.91 19.28 3.79
C TYR A 282 4.04 19.57 5.02
N ARG A 283 3.68 20.86 5.22
CA ARG A 283 2.90 21.30 6.39
C ARG A 283 1.47 20.76 6.42
N ASP A 284 0.92 20.37 5.27
CA ASP A 284 -0.35 19.67 5.08
C ASP A 284 -0.24 18.14 5.29
N HIS A 285 0.87 17.66 5.87
CA HIS A 285 1.23 16.25 6.07
C HIS A 285 1.43 15.43 4.79
N GLU A 286 1.37 16.06 3.61
CA GLU A 286 1.69 15.42 2.36
C GLU A 286 3.16 15.02 2.27
N GLN A 287 3.43 13.93 1.56
CA GLN A 287 4.78 13.37 1.41
C GLN A 287 5.14 13.26 -0.06
N VAL A 288 6.38 13.64 -0.40
CA VAL A 288 6.95 13.47 -1.74
C VAL A 288 8.29 12.78 -1.61
N ALA A 289 8.35 11.53 -2.05
CA ALA A 289 9.61 10.81 -2.25
C ALA A 289 10.44 11.47 -3.37
N VAL A 290 11.71 11.75 -3.07
CA VAL A 290 12.72 12.31 -3.97
C VAL A 290 13.91 11.35 -4.02
N ALA A 291 14.37 10.98 -5.22
CA ALA A 291 15.55 10.13 -5.40
C ALA A 291 16.78 10.96 -5.78
N ASP A 292 17.92 10.65 -5.16
CA ASP A 292 19.24 11.02 -5.69
C ASP A 292 19.66 9.99 -6.73
N ILE A 293 19.63 10.41 -8.00
CA ILE A 293 20.10 9.59 -9.12
C ILE A 293 21.62 9.77 -9.21
N PRO A 294 22.42 8.69 -9.20
CA PRO A 294 23.87 8.81 -9.35
C PRO A 294 24.27 9.59 -10.60
N GLY A 295 25.37 10.35 -10.51
CA GLY A 295 25.64 11.45 -11.44
C GLY A 295 25.79 11.02 -12.90
N ILE A 296 25.06 11.70 -13.78
CA ILE A 296 25.23 11.56 -15.23
C ILE A 296 26.60 12.10 -15.62
N ILE A 297 27.29 11.37 -16.48
CA ILE A 297 28.53 11.78 -17.16
C ILE A 297 28.25 11.91 -18.66
N GLN A 298 29.08 12.66 -19.39
CA GLN A 298 28.98 12.74 -20.85
C GLN A 298 29.17 11.36 -21.48
N GLY A 299 28.31 11.00 -22.45
CA GLY A 299 28.26 9.69 -23.09
C GLY A 299 27.51 8.60 -22.28
N ALA A 300 26.70 8.97 -21.29
CA ALA A 300 25.88 8.02 -20.54
C ALA A 300 24.86 7.28 -21.44
N HIS A 301 24.28 7.96 -22.43
CA HIS A 301 23.42 7.33 -23.44
C HIS A 301 24.16 6.26 -24.28
N LEU A 302 25.48 6.41 -24.46
CA LEU A 302 26.36 5.46 -25.18
C LEU A 302 26.91 4.33 -24.29
N ASN A 303 26.27 4.05 -23.15
CA ASN A 303 26.77 3.06 -22.17
C ASN A 303 28.18 3.37 -21.59
N ARG A 304 28.70 4.60 -21.67
CA ARG A 304 29.94 4.92 -20.93
C ARG A 304 29.65 4.91 -19.43
N GLY A 305 30.45 4.15 -18.68
CA GLY A 305 30.23 3.89 -17.26
C GLY A 305 29.00 3.01 -17.01
N LEU A 306 28.05 3.52 -16.23
CA LEU A 306 26.81 2.82 -15.83
C LEU A 306 25.55 3.45 -16.46
N GLY A 307 25.73 4.19 -17.56
CA GLY A 307 24.79 5.19 -18.08
C GLY A 307 23.35 4.72 -18.31
N ILE A 308 23.11 3.74 -19.18
CA ILE A 308 21.73 3.30 -19.52
C ILE A 308 20.99 2.72 -18.29
N ALA A 309 21.71 2.06 -17.38
CA ALA A 309 21.11 1.59 -16.14
C ALA A 309 20.57 2.78 -15.32
N PHE A 310 21.32 3.89 -15.19
CA PHE A 310 20.84 5.09 -14.51
C PHE A 310 19.73 5.82 -15.25
N LEU A 311 19.81 5.96 -16.58
CA LEU A 311 18.81 6.69 -17.37
C LEU A 311 17.41 6.06 -17.21
N ARG A 312 17.32 4.73 -17.15
CA ARG A 312 16.09 3.99 -16.81
C ARG A 312 15.52 4.28 -15.41
N HIS A 313 16.31 4.83 -14.49
CA HIS A 313 15.82 5.29 -13.18
C HIS A 313 15.25 6.71 -13.25
N ILE A 314 15.74 7.53 -14.18
CA ILE A 314 15.24 8.89 -14.46
C ILE A 314 13.88 8.82 -15.16
N GLU A 315 13.73 7.90 -16.11
CA GLU A 315 12.48 7.52 -16.78
C GLU A 315 11.31 7.29 -15.81
N ARG A 316 11.59 6.85 -14.57
CA ARG A 316 10.59 6.58 -13.53
C ARG A 316 10.22 7.79 -12.65
N CYS A 317 10.90 8.92 -12.81
CA CYS A 317 10.63 10.15 -12.07
C CYS A 317 9.67 11.06 -12.87
N ARG A 318 8.63 11.58 -12.22
CA ARG A 318 7.63 12.48 -12.85
C ARG A 318 8.16 13.91 -12.99
N VAL A 319 8.96 14.35 -12.02
CA VAL A 319 9.59 15.68 -11.97
C VAL A 319 11.11 15.52 -11.99
N LEU A 320 11.83 16.37 -12.72
CA LEU A 320 13.29 16.38 -12.78
C LEU A 320 13.88 17.63 -12.12
N LEU A 321 14.88 17.45 -11.26
CA LEU A 321 15.52 18.52 -10.52
C LEU A 321 16.99 18.58 -10.92
N PHE A 322 17.35 19.52 -11.78
CA PHE A 322 18.71 19.66 -12.32
C PHE A 322 19.61 20.41 -11.34
N VAL A 323 20.47 19.68 -10.64
CA VAL A 323 21.44 20.23 -9.69
C VAL A 323 22.72 20.60 -10.43
N LEU A 324 22.97 21.90 -10.56
CA LEU A 324 24.14 22.49 -11.18
C LEU A 324 25.13 22.99 -10.12
N ASP A 325 26.41 22.90 -10.45
CA ASP A 325 27.50 23.25 -9.54
C ASP A 325 28.07 24.65 -9.84
N MET A 326 27.71 25.65 -9.05
CA MET A 326 28.11 27.05 -9.27
C MET A 326 29.59 27.33 -9.00
N SER A 327 30.35 26.36 -8.46
CA SER A 327 31.82 26.47 -8.43
C SER A 327 32.47 26.29 -9.81
N THR A 328 31.77 25.68 -10.76
CA THR A 328 32.27 25.48 -12.14
C THR A 328 32.44 26.82 -12.87
N THR A 329 33.28 26.85 -13.90
CA THR A 329 33.40 27.98 -14.83
C THR A 329 32.11 28.26 -15.61
N GLU A 330 31.49 27.22 -16.19
CA GLU A 330 30.30 27.34 -17.03
C GLU A 330 29.16 26.38 -16.62
N PRO A 331 28.26 26.77 -15.71
CA PRO A 331 27.12 25.93 -15.32
C PRO A 331 26.08 25.70 -16.45
N TRP A 332 25.98 26.63 -17.41
CA TRP A 332 25.05 26.53 -18.54
C TRP A 332 25.44 25.44 -19.55
N THR A 333 26.73 25.18 -19.76
CA THR A 333 27.16 24.06 -20.63
C THR A 333 26.85 22.73 -19.96
N GLN A 334 27.06 22.61 -18.64
CA GLN A 334 26.63 21.43 -17.87
C GLN A 334 25.13 21.15 -18.05
N PHE A 335 24.26 22.16 -17.93
CA PHE A 335 22.83 21.97 -18.15
C PHE A 335 22.51 21.46 -19.56
N LYS A 336 23.07 22.10 -20.60
CA LYS A 336 22.90 21.67 -22.00
C LYS A 336 23.35 20.22 -22.22
N HIS A 337 24.48 19.81 -21.63
CA HIS A 337 24.94 18.41 -21.68
C HIS A 337 23.96 17.45 -21.00
N LEU A 338 23.42 17.80 -19.82
CA LEU A 338 22.45 16.95 -19.13
C LEU A 338 21.16 16.77 -19.94
N CYS A 339 20.62 17.84 -20.53
CA CYS A 339 19.45 17.75 -21.40
C CYS A 339 19.72 16.88 -22.64
N TYR A 340 20.88 17.08 -23.29
CA TYR A 340 21.29 16.27 -24.44
C TYR A 340 21.38 14.78 -24.10
N GLU A 341 22.05 14.42 -22.99
CA GLU A 341 22.17 13.02 -22.55
C GLU A 341 20.81 12.35 -22.27
N LEU A 342 19.83 13.11 -21.77
CA LEU A 342 18.47 12.61 -21.52
C LEU A 342 17.70 12.41 -22.83
N ASP A 343 17.70 13.39 -23.73
CA ASP A 343 16.96 13.31 -24.99
C ASP A 343 17.59 12.34 -26.02
N GLN A 344 18.90 12.06 -25.93
CA GLN A 344 19.54 10.97 -26.68
C GLN A 344 19.14 9.58 -26.17
N TYR A 345 18.66 9.45 -24.93
CA TYR A 345 18.14 8.19 -24.39
C TYR A 345 16.65 7.99 -24.70
N GLU A 346 15.83 9.00 -24.40
CA GLU A 346 14.39 9.00 -24.67
C GLU A 346 13.98 10.41 -25.13
N PRO A 347 13.53 10.59 -26.39
CA PRO A 347 13.15 11.91 -26.89
C PRO A 347 12.04 12.57 -26.05
N GLY A 348 12.32 13.75 -25.50
CA GLY A 348 11.37 14.49 -24.66
C GLY A 348 11.49 14.22 -23.17
N LEU A 349 12.42 13.37 -22.73
CA LEU A 349 12.70 13.15 -21.31
C LEU A 349 13.19 14.44 -20.62
N SER A 350 13.87 15.34 -21.34
CA SER A 350 14.26 16.66 -20.82
C SER A 350 13.08 17.65 -20.67
N GLN A 351 11.94 17.38 -21.31
CA GLN A 351 10.77 18.27 -21.34
C GLN A 351 9.78 18.02 -20.20
N ARG A 352 10.01 16.97 -19.38
CA ARG A 352 9.22 16.73 -18.15
C ARG A 352 9.28 17.94 -17.21
N PRO A 353 8.28 18.13 -16.31
CA PRO A 353 8.31 19.23 -15.34
C PRO A 353 9.64 19.30 -14.61
N GLN A 354 10.32 20.43 -14.74
CA GLN A 354 11.71 20.58 -14.33
C GLN A 354 11.98 21.89 -13.59
N ALA A 355 12.88 21.83 -12.62
CA ALA A 355 13.48 22.99 -11.98
C ALA A 355 15.01 22.89 -12.00
N ILE A 356 15.67 24.04 -12.05
CA ILE A 356 17.13 24.13 -12.02
C ILE A 356 17.55 24.63 -10.64
N ILE A 357 18.49 23.92 -10.03
CA ILE A 357 18.98 24.15 -8.68
C ILE A 357 20.44 24.57 -8.80
N ALA A 358 20.69 25.87 -8.63
CA ALA A 358 22.02 26.43 -8.58
C ALA A 358 22.60 26.18 -7.17
N ASN A 359 23.42 25.12 -7.03
CA ASN A 359 23.95 24.69 -5.74
C ASN A 359 25.34 25.29 -5.45
N LYS A 360 25.76 25.27 -4.18
CA LYS A 360 26.99 25.88 -3.64
C LYS A 360 27.03 27.42 -3.68
N MET A 361 25.86 28.06 -3.49
CA MET A 361 25.72 29.52 -3.37
C MET A 361 26.38 30.14 -2.12
N ASP A 362 27.04 29.33 -1.29
CA ASP A 362 27.95 29.75 -0.22
C ASP A 362 29.28 30.33 -0.74
N LEU A 363 29.68 30.02 -1.98
CA LEU A 363 30.88 30.57 -2.61
C LEU A 363 30.63 31.99 -3.16
N PRO A 364 31.59 32.92 -3.07
CA PRO A 364 31.41 34.31 -3.53
C PRO A 364 31.19 34.39 -5.05
N GLU A 365 31.98 33.66 -5.84
CA GLU A 365 31.88 33.60 -7.31
C GLU A 365 30.52 33.10 -7.83
N ALA A 366 29.74 32.39 -6.99
CA ALA A 366 28.47 31.81 -7.41
C ALA A 366 27.39 32.87 -7.66
N ARG A 367 27.54 34.08 -7.09
CA ARG A 367 26.57 35.18 -7.23
C ARG A 367 26.58 35.76 -8.64
N ASP A 368 27.76 36.12 -9.15
CA ASP A 368 27.90 36.72 -10.47
C ASP A 368 27.51 35.73 -11.59
N LYS A 369 27.84 34.44 -11.38
CA LYS A 369 27.44 33.33 -12.26
C LYS A 369 25.94 33.04 -12.24
N LEU A 370 25.18 33.47 -11.23
CA LEU A 370 23.74 33.22 -11.15
C LEU A 370 22.94 34.14 -12.09
N GLU A 371 23.36 35.39 -12.24
CA GLU A 371 22.75 36.33 -13.20
C GLU A 371 22.95 35.83 -14.64
N THR A 372 24.17 35.36 -14.97
CA THR A 372 24.47 34.79 -16.29
C THR A 372 23.77 33.45 -16.53
N LEU A 373 23.61 32.60 -15.52
CA LEU A 373 22.80 31.38 -15.65
C LEU A 373 21.33 31.70 -15.94
N LYS A 374 20.75 32.71 -15.27
CA LYS A 374 19.36 33.15 -15.49
C LYS A 374 19.13 33.74 -16.89
N SER A 375 20.11 34.37 -17.51
CA SER A 375 19.96 34.90 -18.88
C SER A 375 20.08 33.83 -19.96
N HIS A 376 20.75 32.70 -19.68
CA HIS A 376 20.95 31.60 -20.63
C HIS A 376 19.83 30.56 -20.64
N VAL A 377 18.88 30.62 -19.68
CA VAL A 377 17.95 29.52 -19.40
C VAL A 377 16.55 30.06 -19.07
N THR A 378 15.52 29.46 -19.66
CA THR A 378 14.11 29.92 -19.53
C THR A 378 13.37 29.29 -18.35
N GLN A 379 13.88 28.17 -17.83
CA GLN A 379 13.35 27.47 -16.66
C GLN A 379 13.63 28.23 -15.34
N LYS A 380 12.82 28.00 -14.30
CA LYS A 380 13.03 28.60 -12.98
C LYS A 380 14.34 28.09 -12.35
N VAL A 381 15.25 29.03 -12.06
CA VAL A 381 16.53 28.77 -11.38
C VAL A 381 16.40 29.14 -9.90
N ILE A 382 16.56 28.16 -9.01
CA ILE A 382 16.50 28.31 -7.56
C ILE A 382 17.92 28.25 -6.98
N PRO A 383 18.45 29.34 -6.39
CA PRO A 383 19.73 29.31 -5.67
C PRO A 383 19.59 28.55 -4.35
N VAL A 384 20.46 27.59 -4.10
CA VAL A 384 20.51 26.81 -2.85
C VAL A 384 21.95 26.64 -2.38
N SER A 385 22.15 26.53 -1.06
CA SER A 385 23.40 25.99 -0.51
C SER A 385 23.07 24.77 0.35
N ALA A 386 23.28 23.58 -0.23
CA ALA A 386 23.04 22.31 0.47
C ALA A 386 23.90 22.13 1.74
N LEU A 387 25.04 22.82 1.84
CA LEU A 387 25.93 22.77 3.00
C LEU A 387 25.40 23.61 4.17
N THR A 388 24.85 24.79 3.88
CA THR A 388 24.36 25.74 4.90
C THR A 388 22.85 25.66 5.15
N GLY A 389 22.12 24.88 4.35
CA GLY A 389 20.65 24.81 4.38
C GLY A 389 19.94 26.04 3.81
N ARG A 390 20.68 27.05 3.33
CA ARG A 390 20.10 28.30 2.81
C ARG A 390 19.22 28.06 1.59
N ASN A 391 18.03 28.65 1.65
CA ASN A 391 17.00 28.66 0.60
C ASN A 391 16.48 27.28 0.16
N THR A 392 16.57 26.28 1.04
CA THR A 392 15.96 24.96 0.82
C THR A 392 14.43 25.00 0.86
N GLU A 393 13.83 25.96 1.57
CA GLU A 393 12.38 26.13 1.66
C GLU A 393 11.74 26.53 0.32
N GLU A 394 12.36 27.45 -0.45
CA GLU A 394 11.87 27.82 -1.79
C GLU A 394 11.87 26.62 -2.74
N LEU A 395 12.92 25.79 -2.69
CA LEU A 395 13.00 24.56 -3.45
C LEU A 395 11.89 23.57 -3.07
N ILE A 396 11.60 23.40 -1.78
CA ILE A 396 10.52 22.52 -1.31
C ILE A 396 9.16 23.03 -1.81
N LEU A 397 8.88 24.33 -1.67
CA LEU A 397 7.62 24.92 -2.16
C LEU A 397 7.46 24.75 -3.68
N HIS A 398 8.50 25.05 -4.47
CA HIS A 398 8.42 24.92 -5.92
C HIS A 398 8.34 23.46 -6.40
N LEU A 399 8.98 22.53 -5.70
CA LEU A 399 8.81 21.09 -5.94
C LEU A 399 7.34 20.67 -5.75
N ARG A 400 6.62 21.28 -4.81
CA ARG A 400 5.19 21.02 -4.64
C ARG A 400 4.36 21.54 -5.80
N GLU A 401 4.61 22.78 -6.24
CA GLU A 401 3.95 23.38 -7.40
C GLU A 401 4.10 22.50 -8.66
N LEU A 402 5.31 22.02 -8.94
CA LEU A 402 5.57 21.12 -10.08
C LEU A 402 4.87 19.76 -9.94
N TYR A 403 4.83 19.20 -8.73
CA TYR A 403 4.19 17.91 -8.46
C TYR A 403 2.66 17.98 -8.58
N ASP A 404 2.04 19.01 -8.00
CA ASP A 404 0.59 19.21 -8.05
C ASP A 404 0.14 19.61 -9.46
N GLY A 405 0.93 20.42 -10.18
CA GLY A 405 0.69 20.75 -11.59
C GLY A 405 0.70 19.52 -12.49
N TYR A 406 1.62 18.57 -12.28
CA TYR A 406 1.61 17.28 -12.98
C TYR A 406 0.32 16.49 -12.71
N LEU A 407 -0.14 16.43 -11.46
CA LEU A 407 -1.37 15.71 -11.08
C LEU A 407 -2.64 16.30 -11.70
N GLN A 408 -2.64 17.59 -12.03
CA GLN A 408 -3.73 18.29 -12.71
C GLN A 408 -3.66 18.11 -14.24
N GLY A 409 -2.46 18.13 -14.83
CA GLY A 409 -2.26 18.00 -16.28
C GLY A 409 -2.82 16.70 -16.89
N GLU A 410 -2.63 15.56 -16.22
CA GLU A 410 -3.24 14.27 -16.64
C GLU A 410 -4.76 14.19 -16.39
N GLY A 411 -5.35 15.18 -15.70
CA GLY A 411 -6.81 15.25 -15.51
C GLY A 411 -7.57 15.59 -16.78
N ASN A 412 -7.01 16.46 -17.63
CA ASN A 412 -7.68 16.97 -18.84
C ASN A 412 -7.45 16.12 -20.10
N SER A 413 -6.51 15.17 -20.08
CA SER A 413 -6.30 14.21 -21.18
C SER A 413 -7.14 12.93 -21.04
N GLY A 414 -7.95 12.83 -19.97
CA GLY A 414 -8.74 11.64 -19.62
C GLY A 414 -10.14 11.56 -20.25
N GLU A 415 -10.55 12.50 -21.11
CA GLU A 415 -11.84 12.39 -21.82
C GLU A 415 -11.75 11.44 -23.02
N GLY A 416 -12.36 10.25 -22.87
CA GLY A 416 -13.04 9.59 -23.98
C GLY A 416 -12.25 8.57 -24.81
N LYS A 417 -12.03 7.38 -24.26
CA LYS A 417 -12.26 6.14 -25.04
C LYS A 417 -13.23 5.22 -24.29
N PRO A 418 -14.46 5.01 -24.77
CA PRO A 418 -15.38 4.10 -24.12
C PRO A 418 -14.86 2.67 -24.26
N THR A 419 -14.68 1.99 -23.14
CA THR A 419 -14.43 0.55 -23.10
C THR A 419 -15.62 -0.18 -23.73
N ARG A 420 -15.40 -0.76 -24.92
CA ARG A 420 -16.32 -1.77 -25.45
C ARG A 420 -16.21 -3.02 -24.58
N TRP A 421 -17.38 -3.54 -24.21
CA TRP A 421 -17.58 -4.75 -23.43
C TRP A 421 -17.34 -5.99 -24.30
#